data_AF-A0A257PMI4-F1
#
_entry.id   AF-A0A257PMI4-F1
#
_cell.length_a   1.000
_cell.length_b   1.000
_cell.length_c   1.000
_cell.angle_alpha   90.00
_cell.angle_beta   90.00
_cell.angle_gamma   90.00
#
_symmetry.space_group_name_H-M   'P 1'
#
loop_
_entity.id
_entity.type
_entity.pdbx_description
1 polymer ?
#
loop_
_entity_poly.entity_id
_entity_poly.type
_entity_poly.pdbx_seq_one_letter_code
_entity_poly.pdbx_strand_id
1 'polypeptide(L)'
;MAKKPKKHTIDVEDGDAIPLEIEPALLAFIILKARAFDAKVAPVEPDPASNAADDDEREILEDYPSDLTETELRDAISELPDDASVDLLACFWLGRGDFTLEGWAEARAQATERLEDDLVDYLLGEPAVGDFLAEGFSQLGYELEDYAG
;
A
#
# COMPACT_ATOMS: atom_id res chain seq x y z
N MET A 1 33.21 -10.80 7.71
CA MET A 1 32.57 -10.30 8.94
C MET A 1 31.10 -10.65 8.86
N ALA A 2 30.64 -11.65 9.62
CA ALA A 2 29.24 -12.04 9.63
C ALA A 2 28.46 -11.06 10.52
N LYS A 3 27.55 -10.27 9.93
CA LYS A 3 26.55 -9.50 10.69
C LYS A 3 25.61 -10.53 11.32
N LYS A 4 25.65 -10.68 12.64
CA LYS A 4 24.69 -11.54 13.37
C LYS A 4 23.27 -10.97 13.16
N PRO A 5 22.25 -11.82 12.91
CA PRO A 5 20.88 -11.35 12.92
C PRO A 5 20.55 -10.91 14.36
N LYS A 6 20.07 -9.67 14.50
CA LYS A 6 19.57 -9.17 15.78
C LYS A 6 18.23 -9.85 16.02
N LYS A 7 18.17 -10.78 16.97
CA LYS A 7 16.90 -11.26 17.50
C LYS A 7 16.24 -10.09 18.21
N HIS A 8 15.27 -9.46 17.58
CA HIS A 8 14.40 -8.51 18.25
C HIS A 8 13.24 -9.32 18.84
N THR A 9 13.41 -9.75 20.09
CA THR A 9 12.30 -10.20 20.91
C THR A 9 11.60 -8.93 21.38
N ILE A 10 10.37 -8.76 20.95
CA ILE A 10 9.55 -7.61 21.25
C ILE A 10 8.51 -8.11 22.23
N ASP A 11 8.73 -7.81 23.51
CA ASP A 11 7.72 -7.94 24.54
C ASP A 11 6.68 -6.85 24.26
N VAL A 12 5.53 -7.23 23.69
CA VAL A 12 4.42 -6.31 23.43
C VAL A 12 3.59 -6.25 24.71
N GLU A 13 3.71 -5.15 25.48
CA GLU A 13 2.78 -4.81 26.55
C GLU A 13 1.53 -4.16 25.92
N ASP A 14 0.34 -4.54 26.38
CA ASP A 14 -0.96 -4.00 25.95
C ASP A 14 -0.95 -2.45 25.87
N GLY A 15 -0.88 -1.90 24.66
CA GLY A 15 -0.98 -0.46 24.37
C GLY A 15 0.14 0.16 23.52
N ASP A 16 1.18 -0.60 23.13
CA ASP A 16 2.25 -0.12 22.25
C ASP A 16 2.03 -0.59 20.80
N ALA A 17 2.33 0.25 19.81
CA ALA A 17 2.15 -0.05 18.39
C ALA A 17 2.96 -1.29 17.98
N ILE A 18 2.42 -2.11 17.08
CA ILE A 18 3.12 -3.30 16.59
C ILE A 18 4.32 -2.84 15.75
N PRO A 19 5.55 -3.20 16.12
CA PRO A 19 6.74 -2.76 15.40
C PRO A 19 6.78 -3.36 13.99
N LEU A 20 7.19 -2.52 13.04
CA LEU A 20 7.27 -2.81 11.62
C LEU A 20 8.72 -2.67 11.11
N GLU A 21 9.05 -3.45 10.09
CA GLU A 21 10.26 -3.35 9.27
C GLU A 21 10.12 -2.24 8.22
N ILE A 22 8.90 -1.98 7.72
CA ILE A 22 8.61 -0.76 6.96
C ILE A 22 8.54 0.45 7.89
N GLU A 23 9.17 1.56 7.52
CA GLU A 23 9.09 2.79 8.31
C GLU A 23 7.63 3.29 8.34
N PRO A 24 7.05 3.59 9.52
CA PRO A 24 5.65 4.01 9.61
C PRO A 24 5.32 5.26 8.76
N ALA A 25 6.26 6.21 8.65
CA ALA A 25 6.09 7.39 7.81
C ALA A 25 6.03 7.04 6.32
N LEU A 26 6.81 6.04 5.87
CA LEU A 26 6.79 5.57 4.49
C LEU A 26 5.48 4.81 4.19
N LEU A 27 5.01 3.98 5.12
CA LEU A 27 3.72 3.30 4.98
C LEU A 27 2.57 4.33 4.92
N ALA A 28 2.60 5.36 5.76
CA ALA A 28 1.62 6.46 5.72
C ALA A 28 1.66 7.21 4.37
N PHE A 29 2.85 7.48 3.83
CA PHE A 29 3.00 8.07 2.50
C PHE A 29 2.37 7.18 1.41
N ILE A 30 2.65 5.87 1.42
CA ILE A 30 2.07 4.90 0.48
C ILE A 30 0.54 4.90 0.60
N ILE A 31 0.00 4.91 1.82
CA ILE A 31 -1.46 4.96 2.07
C ILE A 31 -2.10 6.21 1.45
N LEU A 32 -1.50 7.40 1.65
CA LEU A 32 -2.03 8.64 1.11
C LEU A 32 -2.00 8.66 -0.43
N LYS A 33 -0.92 8.14 -1.04
CA LYS A 33 -0.80 8.01 -2.48
C LYS A 33 -1.78 6.99 -3.05
N ALA A 34 -1.94 5.84 -2.39
CA ALA A 34 -2.91 4.80 -2.73
C ALA A 34 -4.34 5.34 -2.70
N ARG A 35 -4.75 6.07 -1.67
CA ARG A 35 -6.07 6.72 -1.62
C ARG A 35 -6.28 7.74 -2.74
N ALA A 36 -5.25 8.52 -3.08
CA ALA A 36 -5.31 9.46 -4.18
C ALA A 36 -5.41 8.77 -5.55
N PHE A 37 -4.80 7.58 -5.68
CA PHE A 37 -4.93 6.71 -6.85
C PHE A 37 -6.34 6.09 -6.94
N ASP A 38 -6.83 5.48 -5.86
CA ASP A 38 -8.16 4.87 -5.78
C ASP A 38 -9.29 5.85 -6.15
N ALA A 39 -9.19 7.08 -5.66
CA ALA A 39 -10.17 8.14 -5.95
C ALA A 39 -10.25 8.50 -7.45
N LYS A 40 -9.20 8.23 -8.22
CA LYS A 40 -9.15 8.47 -9.67
C LYS A 40 -9.59 7.25 -10.48
N VAL A 41 -9.27 6.04 -10.01
CA VAL A 41 -9.58 4.76 -10.71
C VAL A 41 -11.04 4.32 -10.48
N ALA A 42 -11.72 4.88 -9.48
CA ALA A 42 -13.14 4.62 -9.26
C ALA A 42 -13.94 4.75 -10.58
N PRO A 43 -14.75 3.74 -10.96
CA PRO A 43 -15.43 3.72 -12.25
C PRO A 43 -16.37 4.93 -12.35
N VAL A 44 -15.98 5.89 -13.17
CA VAL A 44 -16.91 6.91 -13.67
C VAL A 44 -17.95 6.15 -14.47
N GLU A 45 -19.20 6.10 -13.98
CA GLU A 45 -20.30 5.62 -14.80
C GLU A 45 -20.27 6.42 -16.12
N PRO A 46 -20.07 5.78 -17.28
CA PRO A 46 -20.07 6.52 -18.52
C PRO A 46 -21.49 7.06 -18.70
N ASP A 47 -21.64 8.38 -18.55
CA ASP A 47 -22.87 9.05 -18.95
C ASP A 47 -23.13 8.67 -20.42
N PRO A 48 -24.27 8.04 -20.77
CA PRO A 48 -24.50 7.51 -22.11
C PRO A 48 -24.72 8.58 -23.18
N ALA A 49 -24.29 9.83 -22.93
CA ALA A 49 -24.41 10.95 -23.82
C ALA A 49 -23.04 11.59 -24.16
N SER A 50 -22.15 10.85 -24.83
CA SER A 50 -21.17 11.52 -25.70
C SER A 50 -21.02 10.79 -27.02
N ASN A 51 -21.43 11.49 -28.06
CA ASN A 51 -21.47 11.04 -29.45
C ASN A 51 -20.04 10.79 -29.97
N ALA A 52 -19.89 9.74 -30.78
CA ALA A 52 -18.72 9.53 -31.60
C ALA A 52 -18.56 10.65 -32.63
N ALA A 53 -17.38 11.28 -32.66
CA ALA A 53 -16.66 11.88 -33.79
C ALA A 53 -15.89 13.13 -33.33
N ASP A 54 -14.60 12.99 -33.07
CA ASP A 54 -13.58 13.58 -33.93
C ASP A 54 -12.20 13.07 -33.49
N ASP A 55 -11.52 12.49 -34.48
CA ASP A 55 -10.16 11.98 -34.44
C ASP A 55 -9.28 13.10 -34.99
N ASP A 56 -8.44 13.72 -34.16
CA ASP A 56 -7.36 14.59 -34.63
C ASP A 56 -6.21 14.56 -33.60
N GLU A 57 -5.31 13.61 -33.85
CA GLU A 57 -3.86 13.65 -33.63
C GLU A 57 -3.33 14.90 -32.91
N ARG A 58 -3.13 14.79 -31.61
CA ARG A 58 -1.94 15.37 -30.96
C ARG A 58 -1.38 14.38 -29.95
N GLU A 59 -0.20 13.85 -30.29
CA GLU A 59 0.81 13.34 -29.38
C GLU A 59 1.21 14.48 -28.43
N ILE A 60 0.38 14.72 -27.42
CA ILE A 60 0.73 15.54 -26.26
C ILE A 60 1.13 14.52 -25.21
N LEU A 61 2.37 14.65 -24.74
CA LEU A 61 2.85 14.07 -23.50
C LEU A 61 1.97 14.64 -22.37
N GLU A 62 0.75 14.11 -22.25
CA GLU A 62 -0.17 14.39 -21.15
C GLU A 62 0.37 13.62 -19.95
N ASP A 63 1.46 14.13 -19.39
CA ASP A 63 1.90 13.83 -18.03
C ASP A 63 0.79 14.35 -17.10
N TYR A 64 -0.33 13.62 -17.07
CA TYR A 64 -1.43 13.95 -16.20
C TYR A 64 -0.91 13.81 -14.78
N PRO A 65 -1.38 14.66 -13.84
CA PRO A 65 -1.16 14.41 -12.41
C PRO A 65 -1.69 13.03 -11.96
N SER A 66 -2.46 12.32 -12.80
CA SER A 66 -2.83 10.91 -12.62
C SER A 66 -1.64 9.96 -12.76
N ASP A 67 -0.92 10.02 -13.89
CA ASP A 67 0.26 9.20 -14.15
C ASP A 67 1.35 9.45 -13.10
N LEU A 68 1.53 10.71 -12.67
CA LEU A 68 2.51 11.03 -11.64
C LEU A 68 2.18 10.37 -10.30
N THR A 69 0.91 10.35 -9.89
CA THR A 69 0.51 9.70 -8.61
C THR A 69 0.69 8.19 -8.66
N GLU A 70 0.29 7.56 -9.77
CA GLU A 70 0.48 6.13 -9.98
C GLU A 70 1.96 5.77 -10.03
N THR A 71 2.77 6.54 -10.77
CA THR A 71 4.22 6.34 -10.89
C THR A 71 4.90 6.48 -9.53
N GLU A 72 4.61 7.52 -8.76
CA GLU A 72 5.17 7.71 -7.41
C GLU A 72 4.79 6.57 -6.45
N LEU A 73 3.55 6.07 -6.53
CA LEU A 73 3.10 4.95 -5.71
C LEU A 73 3.81 3.66 -6.10
N ARG A 74 3.88 3.38 -7.41
CA ARG A 74 4.58 2.23 -7.99
C ARG A 74 6.05 2.23 -7.60
N ASP A 75 6.72 3.36 -7.77
CA ASP A 75 8.13 3.53 -7.42
C ASP A 75 8.34 3.28 -5.92
N ALA A 76 7.54 3.92 -5.06
CA ALA A 76 7.63 3.78 -3.61
C ALA A 76 7.48 2.33 -3.12
N ILE A 77 6.57 1.54 -3.74
CA ILE A 77 6.40 0.12 -3.41
C ILE A 77 7.55 -0.72 -3.99
N SER A 78 7.99 -0.43 -5.22
CA SER A 78 9.04 -1.20 -5.90
C SER A 78 10.43 -1.05 -5.26
N GLU A 79 10.69 0.06 -4.58
CA GLU A 79 11.95 0.33 -3.88
C GLU A 79 12.00 -0.26 -2.46
N LEU A 80 10.90 -0.88 -1.98
CA LEU A 80 10.87 -1.48 -0.66
C LEU A 80 11.76 -2.73 -0.58
N PRO A 81 12.53 -2.89 0.52
CA PRO A 81 13.18 -4.17 0.80
C PRO A 81 12.13 -5.24 1.11
N ASP A 82 12.49 -6.51 0.87
CA ASP A 82 11.59 -7.66 1.05
C ASP A 82 10.84 -7.66 2.40
N ASP A 83 11.55 -7.40 3.51
CA ASP A 83 10.94 -7.36 4.85
C ASP A 83 9.88 -6.25 5.00
N ALA A 84 10.09 -5.09 4.36
CA ALA A 84 9.13 -4.00 4.35
C ALA A 84 7.94 -4.28 3.41
N SER A 85 8.21 -4.95 2.29
CA SER A 85 7.18 -5.45 1.37
C SER A 85 6.27 -6.49 2.02
N VAL A 86 6.83 -7.37 2.86
CA VAL A 86 6.08 -8.33 3.69
C VAL A 86 5.13 -7.59 4.64
N ASP A 87 5.60 -6.55 5.31
CA ASP A 87 4.78 -5.77 6.22
C ASP A 87 3.68 -5.00 5.51
N LEU A 88 3.97 -4.43 4.33
CA LEU A 88 2.98 -3.76 3.49
C LEU A 88 1.86 -4.74 3.08
N LEU A 89 2.24 -5.92 2.57
CA LEU A 89 1.28 -6.93 2.11
C LEU A 89 0.45 -7.49 3.28
N ALA A 90 1.08 -7.78 4.41
CA ALA A 90 0.39 -8.25 5.61
C ALA A 90 -0.56 -7.18 6.17
N CYS A 91 -0.14 -5.90 6.16
CA CYS A 91 -0.96 -4.76 6.58
C CYS A 91 -2.21 -4.63 5.69
N PHE A 92 -2.04 -4.76 4.38
CA PHE A 92 -3.14 -4.77 3.43
C PHE A 92 -4.16 -5.87 3.74
N TRP A 93 -3.71 -7.12 3.94
CA TRP A 93 -4.61 -8.23 4.28
C TRP A 93 -5.30 -8.07 5.65
N LEU A 94 -4.61 -7.47 6.62
CA LEU A 94 -5.17 -7.14 7.93
C LEU A 94 -6.31 -6.12 7.80
N GLY A 95 -6.12 -5.05 7.04
CA GLY A 95 -7.16 -4.05 6.83
C GLY A 95 -8.30 -4.51 5.93
N ARG A 96 -8.04 -5.42 4.98
CA ARG A 96 -9.09 -6.10 4.20
C ARG A 96 -9.89 -7.11 5.03
N GLY A 97 -9.35 -7.52 6.18
CA GLY A 97 -9.98 -8.47 7.11
C GLY A 97 -9.72 -9.94 6.79
N ASP A 98 -8.72 -10.26 5.97
CA ASP A 98 -8.27 -11.64 5.76
C ASP A 98 -7.59 -12.20 7.02
N PHE A 99 -6.94 -11.33 7.78
CA PHE A 99 -6.34 -11.62 9.07
C PHE A 99 -6.87 -10.67 10.14
N THR A 100 -6.64 -11.03 11.39
CA THR A 100 -6.88 -10.17 12.55
C THR A 100 -5.55 -9.79 13.18
N LEU A 101 -5.56 -8.83 14.12
CA LEU A 101 -4.36 -8.43 14.84
C LEU A 101 -3.68 -9.61 15.56
N GLU A 102 -4.46 -10.54 16.12
CA GLU A 102 -3.96 -11.78 16.74
C GLU A 102 -3.23 -12.69 15.73
N GLY A 103 -3.63 -12.61 14.45
CA GLY A 103 -3.04 -13.34 13.32
C GLY A 103 -1.88 -12.63 12.63
N TRP A 104 -1.38 -11.50 13.14
CA TRP A 104 -0.36 -10.69 12.47
C TRP A 104 0.91 -11.48 12.09
N ALA A 105 1.42 -12.30 13.00
CA ALA A 105 2.62 -13.11 12.73
C ALA A 105 2.40 -14.13 11.60
N GLU A 106 1.18 -14.67 11.49
CA GLU A 106 0.81 -15.59 10.41
C GLU A 106 0.64 -14.84 9.09
N ALA A 107 0.03 -13.65 9.10
CA ALA A 107 -0.08 -12.79 7.94
C ALA A 107 1.29 -12.47 7.34
N ARG A 108 2.27 -12.08 8.18
CA ARG A 108 3.66 -11.84 7.75
C ARG A 108 4.33 -13.11 7.20
N ALA A 109 4.12 -14.25 7.83
CA ALA A 109 4.67 -15.51 7.35
C ALA A 109 4.13 -15.86 5.95
N GLN A 110 2.82 -15.74 5.75
CA GLN A 110 2.20 -15.97 4.44
C GLN A 110 2.62 -14.92 3.41
N ALA A 111 2.76 -13.66 3.81
CA ALA A 111 3.24 -12.60 2.93
C ALA A 111 4.68 -12.87 2.48
N THR A 112 5.53 -13.40 3.35
CA THR A 112 6.89 -13.84 3.01
C THR A 112 6.88 -14.96 1.97
N GLU A 113 6.01 -15.96 2.13
CA GLU A 113 5.90 -17.07 1.18
C GLU A 113 5.30 -16.66 -0.17
N ARG A 114 4.46 -15.63 -0.17
CA ARG A 114 3.73 -15.14 -1.34
C ARG A 114 4.42 -13.96 -2.03
N LEU A 115 5.58 -13.52 -1.51
CA LEU A 115 6.43 -12.54 -2.16
C LEU A 115 7.08 -13.21 -3.40
N GLU A 116 6.29 -13.43 -4.44
CA GLU A 116 6.72 -13.80 -5.78
C GLU A 116 6.33 -12.62 -6.69
N ASP A 117 7.25 -12.24 -7.59
CA ASP A 117 7.26 -10.96 -8.34
C ASP A 117 5.88 -10.39 -8.71
N ASP A 118 5.78 -9.05 -8.66
CA ASP A 118 4.60 -8.19 -8.94
C ASP A 118 3.70 -7.81 -7.75
N LEU A 119 4.27 -7.61 -6.55
CA LEU A 119 3.56 -7.00 -5.40
C LEU A 119 2.87 -5.67 -5.78
N VAL A 120 3.55 -4.85 -6.58
CA VAL A 120 3.03 -3.57 -7.08
C VAL A 120 1.73 -3.80 -7.84
N ASP A 121 1.74 -4.63 -8.88
CA ASP A 121 0.56 -4.84 -9.72
C ASP A 121 -0.56 -5.53 -8.94
N TYR A 122 -0.21 -6.39 -7.98
CA TYR A 122 -1.19 -6.98 -7.07
C TYR A 122 -1.92 -5.91 -6.24
N LEU A 123 -1.19 -4.98 -5.61
CA LEU A 123 -1.77 -3.93 -4.78
C LEU A 123 -2.52 -2.89 -5.62
N LEU A 124 -1.94 -2.42 -6.73
CA LEU A 124 -2.56 -1.43 -7.62
C LEU A 124 -3.77 -2.00 -8.38
N GLY A 125 -3.87 -3.33 -8.50
CA GLY A 125 -5.03 -4.01 -9.07
C GLY A 125 -6.21 -4.17 -8.11
N GLU A 126 -6.00 -3.95 -6.80
CA GLU A 126 -7.08 -4.01 -5.82
C GLU A 126 -7.76 -2.63 -5.67
N PRO A 127 -9.07 -2.53 -5.89
CA PRO A 127 -9.80 -1.29 -5.61
C PRO A 127 -9.81 -0.99 -4.11
N ALA A 128 -9.66 0.28 -3.75
CA ALA A 128 -9.65 0.75 -2.36
C ALA A 128 -8.45 0.23 -1.55
N VAL A 129 -7.34 -0.08 -2.22
CA VAL A 129 -6.09 -0.50 -1.56
C VAL A 129 -5.61 0.50 -0.51
N GLY A 130 -5.80 1.81 -0.75
CA GLY A 130 -5.45 2.86 0.20
C GLY A 130 -6.29 2.81 1.48
N ASP A 131 -7.56 2.44 1.38
CA ASP A 131 -8.43 2.29 2.56
C ASP A 131 -8.12 1.02 3.35
N PHE A 132 -7.82 -0.09 2.67
CA PHE A 132 -7.38 -1.31 3.34
C PHE A 132 -6.05 -1.11 4.05
N LEU A 133 -5.06 -0.49 3.42
CA LEU A 133 -3.79 -0.19 4.09
C LEU A 133 -3.96 0.75 5.28
N ALA A 134 -4.84 1.76 5.18
CA ALA A 134 -5.13 2.66 6.29
C ALA A 134 -5.75 1.93 7.49
N GLU A 135 -6.71 1.04 7.24
CA GLU A 135 -7.36 0.26 8.30
C GLU A 135 -6.38 -0.71 8.96
N GLY A 136 -5.52 -1.37 8.18
CA GLY A 136 -4.47 -2.22 8.70
C GLY A 136 -3.47 -1.45 9.56
N PHE A 137 -3.08 -0.25 9.13
CA PHE A 137 -2.15 0.62 9.86
C PHE A 137 -2.71 1.06 11.22
N SER A 138 -4.01 1.42 11.27
CA SER A 138 -4.69 1.76 12.54
C SER A 138 -4.83 0.54 13.45
N GLN A 139 -5.16 -0.64 12.90
CA GLN A 139 -5.19 -1.89 13.68
C GLN A 139 -3.82 -2.23 14.30
N LEU A 140 -2.72 -1.88 13.63
CA LEU A 140 -1.35 -2.05 14.13
C LEU A 140 -0.96 -1.00 15.19
N GLY A 141 -1.84 -0.04 15.48
CA GLY A 141 -1.63 0.99 16.51
C GLY A 141 -1.02 2.28 15.98
N TYR A 142 -1.07 2.54 14.67
CA TYR A 142 -0.56 3.77 14.07
C TYR A 142 -1.67 4.63 13.47
N GLU A 143 -1.60 5.94 13.69
CA GLU A 143 -2.57 6.90 13.15
C GLU A 143 -1.92 7.70 12.01
N LEU A 144 -2.60 7.81 10.86
CA LEU A 144 -2.07 8.56 9.70
C LEU A 144 -1.77 10.03 10.02
N GLU A 145 -2.56 10.64 10.91
CA GLU A 145 -2.43 12.05 11.29
C GLU A 145 -1.08 12.36 11.93
N ASP A 146 -0.45 11.38 12.58
CA ASP A 146 0.88 11.54 13.19
C ASP A 146 2.01 11.66 12.14
N TYR A 147 1.73 11.29 10.89
CA TYR A 147 2.71 11.23 9.80
C TYR A 147 2.35 12.12 8.60
N ALA A 148 1.17 12.75 8.60
CA ALA A 148 0.66 13.57 7.50
C ALA A 148 1.22 15.02 7.44
N GLY A 149 2.48 15.22 7.88
CA GLY A 149 3.11 16.54 8.06
C GLY A 149 3.76 17.15 6.81
#